data_AF-A0A2G7FYX0-F1
#
_entry.id   AF-A0A2G7FYX0-F1
#
_cell.length_a   1.000
_cell.length_b   1.000
_cell.length_c   1.000
_cell.angle_alpha   90.00
_cell.angle_beta   90.00
_cell.angle_gamma   90.00
#
_symmetry.space_group_name_H-M   'P 1'
#
loop_
_entity.id
_entity.type
_entity.pdbx_description
1 polymer ?
#
loop_
_entity_poly.entity_id
_entity_poly.type
_entity_poly.pdbx_seq_one_letter_code
_entity_poly.pdbx_strand_id
1 'polypeptide(L)'
;MPLHVQFTVSHFAMSTTDLGPNESFAQKMLRTTMDVDCPPWLDWVHGGLQFQAIHHLYPRVPRHNLRRAQALVMEFCRDVGIPYALYGFVGGNRKVLGGLAEVARQAAILEKCRRTVVERGDFAWGCRVYEIFLSLALV
;
A
#
# COMPACT_ATOMS: atom_id res chain seq x y z
N MET A 1 -2.91 20.89 -5.32
CA MET A 1 -3.09 20.14 -4.06
C MET A 1 -2.08 18.99 -3.96
N PRO A 2 -0.76 19.27 -3.84
CA PRO A 2 0.31 18.25 -3.99
C PRO A 2 0.43 17.30 -2.79
N LEU A 3 0.04 17.78 -1.60
CA LEU A 3 0.18 17.08 -0.32
C LEU A 3 -0.54 15.72 -0.32
N HIS A 4 -1.74 15.65 -0.90
CA HIS A 4 -2.52 14.41 -0.92
C HIS A 4 -1.83 13.33 -1.73
N VAL A 5 -1.17 13.67 -2.84
CA VAL A 5 -0.44 12.68 -3.64
C VAL A 5 0.70 12.07 -2.85
N GLN A 6 1.39 12.85 -2.01
CA GLN A 6 2.48 12.35 -1.16
C GLN A 6 1.99 11.43 -0.04
N PHE A 7 0.80 11.68 0.53
CA PHE A 7 0.21 10.76 1.50
C PHE A 7 -0.35 9.50 0.84
N THR A 8 -1.10 9.64 -0.25
CA THR A 8 -1.74 8.50 -0.89
C THR A 8 -0.74 7.56 -1.52
N VAL A 9 0.37 8.08 -2.09
CA VAL A 9 1.41 7.24 -2.66
C VAL A 9 1.97 6.30 -1.60
N SER A 10 2.29 6.76 -0.39
CA SER A 10 2.89 5.92 0.64
C SER A 10 2.01 4.77 1.15
N HIS A 11 0.70 4.82 0.94
CA HIS A 11 -0.24 3.88 1.59
C HIS A 11 -1.15 3.12 0.63
N PHE A 12 -1.66 3.76 -0.43
CA PHE A 12 -2.78 3.19 -1.22
C PHE A 12 -2.41 1.95 -2.03
N ALA A 13 -1.12 1.75 -2.30
CA ALA A 13 -0.63 0.58 -3.01
C ALA A 13 -0.03 -0.50 -2.09
N MET A 14 -0.09 -0.28 -0.78
CA MET A 14 0.52 -1.16 0.22
C MET A 14 -0.52 -2.13 0.78
N SER A 15 -0.04 -3.22 1.37
CA SER A 15 -0.94 -4.26 1.91
C SER A 15 -1.81 -3.68 3.02
N THR A 16 -3.10 -3.99 2.98
CA THR A 16 -4.09 -3.67 4.03
C THR A 16 -4.48 -4.88 4.87
N THR A 17 -3.86 -6.04 4.61
CA THR A 17 -4.14 -7.31 5.28
C THR A 17 -3.91 -7.16 6.80
N ASP A 18 -4.83 -7.70 7.60
CA ASP A 18 -4.64 -7.82 9.05
C ASP A 18 -4.06 -9.20 9.36
N LEU A 19 -2.82 -9.23 9.83
CA LEU A 19 -2.13 -10.47 10.21
C LEU A 19 -2.39 -10.86 11.68
N GLY A 20 -3.23 -10.09 12.38
CA GLY A 20 -3.63 -10.37 13.75
C GLY A 20 -2.56 -10.01 14.79
N PRO A 21 -2.71 -10.49 16.04
CA PRO A 21 -1.90 -10.04 17.18
C PRO A 21 -0.44 -10.48 17.13
N ASN A 22 -0.09 -11.43 16.25
CA ASN A 22 1.27 -11.95 16.11
C ASN A 22 2.17 -11.03 15.26
N GLU A 23 1.60 -10.06 14.55
CA GLU A 23 2.39 -9.07 13.80
C GLU A 23 2.82 -7.94 14.73
N SER A 24 4.14 -7.72 14.84
CA SER A 24 4.65 -6.57 15.59
C SER A 24 4.26 -5.25 14.91
N PHE A 25 4.10 -4.20 15.71
CA PHE A 25 3.81 -2.87 15.19
C PHE A 25 4.81 -2.43 14.11
N ALA A 26 6.11 -2.68 14.33
CA ALA A 26 7.14 -2.29 13.38
C ALA A 26 7.01 -3.03 12.04
N GLN A 27 6.76 -4.34 12.06
CA GLN A 27 6.51 -5.12 10.83
C GLN A 27 5.28 -4.62 10.09
N LYS A 28 4.20 -4.32 10.84
CA LYS A 28 2.98 -3.75 10.25
C LYS A 28 3.29 -2.44 9.53
N MET A 29 3.97 -1.49 10.18
CA MET A 29 4.30 -0.20 9.57
C MET A 29 5.20 -0.33 8.33
N LEU A 30 6.16 -1.26 8.34
CA LEU A 30 7.02 -1.52 7.18
C LEU A 30 6.28 -2.20 6.01
N ARG A 31 5.28 -3.02 6.30
CA ARG A 31 4.46 -3.72 5.28
C ARG A 31 3.38 -2.81 4.69
N THR A 32 2.73 -2.01 5.52
CA THR A 32 1.57 -1.19 5.13
C THR A 32 1.95 0.23 4.70
N THR A 33 3.24 0.54 4.58
CA THR A 33 3.72 1.87 4.20
C THR A 33 4.97 1.76 3.33
N MET A 34 5.06 2.61 2.31
CA MET A 34 6.27 2.81 1.53
C MET A 34 6.79 4.24 1.63
N ASP A 35 8.11 4.37 1.59
CA ASP A 35 8.81 5.63 1.49
C ASP A 35 9.12 5.98 0.03
N VAL A 36 9.32 7.27 -0.22
CA VAL A 36 9.68 7.79 -1.53
C VAL A 36 11.17 8.12 -1.56
N ASP A 37 11.89 7.46 -2.45
CA ASP A 37 13.28 7.77 -2.72
C ASP A 37 13.38 9.06 -3.55
N CYS A 38 14.07 10.04 -2.99
CA CYS A 38 14.35 11.29 -3.66
C CYS A 38 15.70 11.87 -3.22
N PRO A 39 16.40 12.58 -4.13
CA PRO A 39 17.58 13.36 -3.80
C PRO A 39 17.36 14.31 -2.60
N PRO A 40 18.37 14.55 -1.74
CA PRO A 40 18.22 15.40 -0.55
C PRO A 40 17.74 16.82 -0.81
N TRP A 41 18.05 17.39 -1.97
CA TRP A 41 17.59 18.74 -2.32
C TRP A 41 16.06 18.82 -2.54
N LEU A 42 15.39 17.69 -2.77
CA LEU A 42 13.93 17.60 -2.83
C LEU A 42 13.28 17.46 -1.43
N ASP A 43 14.06 17.31 -0.36
CA ASP A 43 13.49 17.13 0.98
C ASP A 43 12.61 18.29 1.41
N TRP A 44 12.98 19.50 1.00
CA TRP A 44 12.17 20.69 1.25
C TRP A 44 10.82 20.65 0.51
N VAL A 45 10.81 20.13 -0.72
CA VAL A 45 9.59 20.00 -1.56
C VAL A 45 8.64 18.95 -0.98
N HIS A 46 9.17 17.83 -0.50
CA HIS A 46 8.37 16.80 0.14
C HIS A 46 8.01 17.13 1.59
N GLY A 47 8.70 18.08 2.24
CA GLY A 47 8.41 18.52 3.60
C GLY A 47 8.54 17.43 4.66
N GLY A 48 9.23 16.32 4.36
CA GLY A 48 9.34 15.14 5.21
C GLY A 48 8.30 14.04 4.93
N LEU A 49 7.34 14.25 4.02
CA LEU A 49 6.31 13.27 3.69
C LEU A 49 6.80 12.07 2.91
N GLN A 50 8.01 12.12 2.34
CA GLN A 50 8.67 10.99 1.71
C GLN A 50 9.12 9.90 2.71
N PHE A 51 9.10 10.20 4.02
CA PHE A 51 9.56 9.32 5.10
C PHE A 51 8.42 8.79 5.99
N GLN A 52 7.31 8.34 5.40
CA GLN A 52 6.12 7.91 6.15
C GLN A 52 6.38 6.69 7.04
N ALA A 53 7.16 5.71 6.58
CA ALA A 53 7.49 4.54 7.38
C ALA A 53 8.22 4.96 8.67
N ILE A 54 9.14 5.93 8.55
CA ILE A 54 9.87 6.48 9.68
C ILE A 54 8.97 7.32 10.59
N HIS A 55 8.05 8.09 10.02
CA HIS A 55 7.08 8.84 10.79
C HIS A 55 6.19 7.92 11.66
N HIS A 56 5.76 6.78 11.12
CA HIS A 56 4.97 5.81 11.88
C HIS A 56 5.77 5.07 12.95
N LEU A 57 7.02 4.68 12.64
CA LEU A 57 7.90 4.02 13.62
C LEU A 57 8.34 4.97 14.74
N TYR A 58 8.59 6.24 14.41
CA TYR A 58 9.15 7.23 15.33
C TYR A 58 8.46 8.61 15.18
N PRO A 59 7.19 8.75 15.60
CA PRO A 59 6.38 9.95 15.35
C PRO A 59 6.93 11.23 15.99
N ARG A 60 7.83 11.11 16.97
CA ARG A 60 8.46 12.23 17.67
C ARG A 60 9.81 12.66 17.07
N VAL A 61 10.34 11.93 16.08
CA VAL A 61 11.60 12.31 15.44
C VAL A 61 11.40 13.58 14.61
N PRO A 62 12.23 14.62 14.81
CA PRO A 62 12.09 15.85 14.05
C PRO A 62 12.46 15.65 12.58
N ARG A 63 11.84 16.44 11.69
CA ARG A 63 11.94 16.27 10.23
C ARG A 63 13.38 16.20 9.70
N HIS A 64 14.28 17.02 10.24
CA HIS A 64 15.70 17.05 9.83
C HIS A 64 16.46 15.76 10.16
N ASN A 65 15.94 14.91 11.05
CA ASN A 65 16.52 13.62 11.41
C ASN A 65 15.89 12.44 10.68
N LEU A 66 14.79 12.63 9.93
CA LEU A 66 14.06 11.53 9.28
C LEU A 66 14.93 10.76 8.30
N ARG A 67 15.73 11.45 7.48
CA ARG A 67 16.64 10.81 6.51
C ARG A 67 17.70 9.92 7.20
N ARG A 68 18.27 10.40 8.30
CA ARG A 68 19.23 9.62 9.08
C ARG A 68 18.56 8.40 9.72
N ALA A 69 17.37 8.59 10.30
CA ALA A 69 16.60 7.50 10.87
C ALA A 69 16.21 6.46 9.80
N GLN A 70 15.86 6.90 8.59
CA GLN A 70 15.58 6.01 7.46
C GLN A 70 16.75 5.10 7.14
N ALA A 71 17.95 5.65 7.02
CA ALA A 71 19.16 4.87 6.75
C ALA A 71 19.40 3.77 7.80
N LEU A 72 19.23 4.12 9.09
CA LEU A 72 19.38 3.16 10.19
C LEU A 72 18.31 2.06 10.16
N VAL A 73 17.06 2.40 9.86
CA VAL A 73 15.97 1.41 9.74
C VAL A 73 16.18 0.50 8.53
N MET A 74 16.64 1.05 7.39
CA MET A 74 16.94 0.25 6.19
C MET A 74 18.09 -0.74 6.46
N GLU A 75 19.14 -0.30 7.16
CA GLU A 75 20.23 -1.18 7.59
C GLU A 75 19.72 -2.30 8.49
N PHE A 76 18.94 -1.97 9.53
CA PHE A 76 18.32 -2.97 10.38
C PHE A 76 17.46 -3.95 9.59
N CYS A 77 16.59 -3.46 8.71
CA CYS A 77 15.71 -4.30 7.87
C CYS A 77 16.51 -5.27 7.00
N ARG A 78 17.63 -4.82 6.41
CA ARG A 78 18.54 -5.67 5.66
C ARG A 78 19.14 -6.76 6.53
N ASP A 79 19.58 -6.42 7.74
CA ASP A 79 20.26 -7.36 8.65
C ASP A 79 19.32 -8.46 9.16
N VAL A 80 18.03 -8.15 9.35
CA VAL A 80 17.02 -9.13 9.81
C VAL A 80 16.18 -9.73 8.67
N GLY A 81 16.48 -9.40 7.41
CA GLY A 81 15.78 -9.93 6.24
C GLY A 81 14.34 -9.44 6.06
N ILE A 82 13.99 -8.27 6.60
CA ILE A 82 12.68 -7.63 6.41
C ILE A 82 12.72 -6.72 5.18
N PRO A 83 11.75 -6.81 4.25
CA PRO A 83 11.70 -5.91 3.10
C PRO A 83 11.34 -4.49 3.54
N TYR A 84 12.11 -3.51 3.06
CA TYR A 84 11.82 -2.11 3.22
C TYR A 84 11.29 -1.53 1.90
N ALA A 85 10.04 -1.07 1.90
CA ALA A 85 9.39 -0.57 0.69
C ALA A 85 9.84 0.86 0.38
N LEU A 86 10.82 1.00 -0.52
CA LEU A 86 11.36 2.29 -0.97
C LEU A 86 11.27 2.37 -2.50
N TYR A 87 10.62 3.41 -3.01
CA TYR A 87 10.44 3.60 -4.45
C TYR A 87 10.66 5.05 -4.85
N GLY A 88 11.22 5.30 -6.04
CA GLY A 88 11.19 6.64 -6.62
C GLY A 88 9.76 7.12 -6.85
N PHE A 89 9.55 8.44 -6.90
CA PHE A 89 8.20 9.05 -7.01
C PHE A 89 7.35 8.47 -8.15
N VAL A 90 7.93 8.29 -9.34
CA VAL A 90 7.25 7.69 -10.51
C VAL A 90 6.91 6.21 -10.27
N GLY A 91 7.82 5.46 -9.65
CA GLY A 91 7.62 4.05 -9.31
C GLY A 91 6.49 3.86 -8.30
N GLY A 92 6.46 4.69 -7.25
CA GLY A 92 5.38 4.68 -6.25
C GLY A 92 4.02 4.97 -6.88
N ASN A 93 3.92 6.00 -7.71
CA ASN A 93 2.66 6.31 -8.42
C ASN A 93 2.23 5.20 -9.38
N ARG A 94 3.19 4.57 -10.08
CA ARG A 94 2.90 3.39 -10.93
C ARG A 94 2.32 2.24 -10.11
N LYS A 95 2.80 2.03 -8.87
CA LYS A 95 2.27 1.00 -7.97
C LYS A 95 0.82 1.28 -7.57
N VAL A 96 0.49 2.53 -7.24
CA VAL A 96 -0.89 2.97 -6.94
C VAL A 96 -1.81 2.75 -8.14
N LEU A 97 -1.42 3.25 -9.31
CA LEU A 97 -2.21 3.10 -10.53
C LEU A 97 -2.36 1.62 -10.93
N GLY A 98 -1.33 0.81 -10.72
CA GLY A 98 -1.37 -0.64 -10.94
C GLY A 98 -2.39 -1.33 -10.02
N GLY A 99 -2.44 -0.96 -8.74
CA GLY A 99 -3.44 -1.46 -7.79
C GLY A 99 -4.87 -1.08 -8.20
N LEU A 100 -5.09 0.20 -8.56
CA LEU A 100 -6.40 0.65 -9.05
C LEU A 100 -6.82 -0.06 -10.34
N ALA A 101 -5.87 -0.29 -11.26
CA ALA A 101 -6.14 -1.02 -12.49
C ALA A 101 -6.51 -2.48 -12.23
N GLU A 102 -5.91 -3.13 -11.23
CA GLU A 102 -6.27 -4.49 -10.82
C GLU A 102 -7.69 -4.54 -10.22
N VAL A 103 -8.01 -3.64 -9.30
CA VAL A 103 -9.37 -3.53 -8.73
C VAL A 103 -10.41 -3.25 -9.82
N ALA A 104 -10.09 -2.40 -10.79
CA ALA A 104 -10.98 -2.13 -11.92
C ALA A 104 -11.22 -3.37 -12.80
N ARG A 105 -10.19 -4.20 -13.04
CA ARG A 105 -10.36 -5.49 -13.75
C ARG A 105 -11.25 -6.44 -12.97
N GLN A 106 -11.05 -6.55 -11.65
CA GLN A 106 -11.86 -7.38 -10.76
C GLN A 106 -13.33 -6.95 -10.79
N ALA A 107 -13.60 -5.64 -10.68
CA ALA A 107 -14.95 -5.09 -10.78
C ALA A 107 -15.61 -5.37 -12.15
N ALA A 108 -14.85 -5.28 -13.24
CA ALA A 108 -15.36 -5.61 -14.58
C ALA A 108 -15.72 -7.09 -14.74
N ILE A 109 -14.99 -8.00 -14.09
CA ILE A 109 -15.32 -9.43 -14.05
C ILE A 109 -16.60 -9.65 -13.25
N LEU A 110 -16.71 -9.04 -12.07
CA LEU A 110 -17.90 -9.11 -11.21
C LEU A 110 -19.16 -8.64 -11.96
N GLU A 111 -19.08 -7.54 -12.71
CA GLU A 111 -20.21 -7.05 -13.49
C GLU A 111 -20.64 -8.02 -14.61
N LYS A 112 -19.68 -8.68 -15.28
CA LYS A 112 -20.00 -9.72 -16.27
C LYS A 112 -20.70 -10.93 -15.63
N CYS A 113 -20.23 -11.37 -14.46
CA CYS A 113 -20.88 -12.42 -13.69
C CYS A 113 -22.32 -12.02 -13.31
N ARG A 114 -22.49 -10.81 -12.76
CA ARG A 114 -23.80 -10.26 -12.40
C ARG A 114 -24.79 -10.28 -13.58
N ARG A 115 -24.37 -9.78 -14.74
CA ARG A 115 -25.20 -9.77 -15.95
C ARG A 115 -25.63 -11.17 -16.38
N THR A 116 -24.70 -12.12 -16.38
CA THR A 116 -24.98 -13.51 -16.76
C THR A 116 -26.02 -14.17 -15.83
N VAL A 117 -25.93 -13.89 -14.52
CA VAL A 117 -26.90 -14.39 -13.52
C VAL A 117 -28.29 -13.82 -13.79
N VAL A 118 -28.39 -12.51 -14.03
CA VAL A 118 -29.66 -11.83 -14.32
C VAL A 118 -30.28 -12.36 -15.62
N GLU A 119 -29.48 -12.54 -16.68
CA GLU A 119 -29.95 -13.02 -17.98
C GLU A 119 -30.46 -14.48 -17.92
N ARG A 120 -29.83 -15.33 -17.10
CA ARG A 120 -30.21 -16.76 -16.97
C ARG A 120 -31.33 -17.02 -15.94
N GLY A 121 -31.64 -16.05 -15.09
CA GLY A 121 -32.59 -16.22 -13.98
C GLY A 121 -32.12 -17.19 -12.88
N ASP A 122 -30.85 -17.61 -12.89
CA ASP A 122 -30.29 -18.58 -11.93
C ASP A 122 -29.57 -17.85 -10.78
N PHE A 123 -30.39 -17.26 -9.90
CA PHE A 123 -29.92 -16.50 -8.74
C PHE A 123 -29.16 -17.36 -7.72
N ALA A 124 -29.43 -18.67 -7.66
CA ALA A 124 -28.75 -19.59 -6.75
C ALA A 124 -27.31 -19.88 -7.16
N TRP A 125 -27.01 -19.86 -8.47
CA TRP A 125 -25.63 -19.91 -8.96
C TRP A 125 -24.90 -18.57 -8.83
N GLY A 126 -25.62 -17.46 -8.98
CA GLY A 126 -25.06 -16.12 -8.81
C GLY A 126 -24.46 -15.88 -7.44
N CYS A 127 -25.18 -16.23 -6.37
CA CYS A 127 -24.66 -16.11 -4.99
C CYS A 127 -23.36 -16.90 -4.79
N ARG A 128 -23.22 -18.09 -5.38
CA ARG A 128 -22.01 -18.91 -5.29
C ARG A 128 -20.81 -18.28 -6.00
N VAL A 129 -21.00 -17.65 -7.16
CA VAL A 129 -19.90 -16.94 -7.86
C VAL A 129 -19.44 -15.72 -7.05
N TYR A 130 -20.38 -15.00 -6.43
CA TYR A 130 -20.04 -13.88 -5.53
C TYR A 130 -19.31 -14.35 -4.27
N GLU A 131 -19.70 -15.46 -3.65
CA GLU A 131 -18.99 -16.04 -2.50
C GLU A 131 -17.58 -16.51 -2.86
N ILE A 132 -17.39 -17.15 -4.03
CA ILE A 132 -16.06 -17.53 -4.54
C ILE A 132 -15.20 -16.28 -4.78
N PHE A 133 -15.77 -15.21 -5.34
CA PHE A 133 -15.02 -13.98 -5.57
C PHE A 133 -14.65 -13.27 -4.26
N LEU A 134 -15.58 -13.20 -3.31
CA LEU A 134 -15.33 -12.61 -1.97
C LEU A 134 -14.29 -13.39 -1.18
N SER A 135 -14.28 -14.72 -1.30
CA SER A 135 -13.28 -15.58 -0.64
C SER A 135 -11.88 -15.48 -1.26
N LEU A 136 -11.77 -15.05 -2.52
CA LEU A 136 -10.47 -14.83 -3.19
C LEU A 136 -9.97 -13.38 -3.13
N ALA A 137 -10.87 -12.40 -2.98
CA ALA A 137 -10.51 -10.97 -2.98
C ALA A 137 -10.15 -10.39 -1.60
N LEU A 138 -10.42 -11.12 -0.50
CA LEU A 138 -10.17 -10.69 0.89
C LEU A 138 -8.93 -11.33 1.54
N VAL A 139 -8.07 -12.03 0.78
CA VAL A 139 -6.81 -12.61 1.27
C VAL A 139 -5.62 -11.74 0.88
#